data_AF-A0A1C1CT46-F1
#
_entry.id   AF-A0A1C1CT46-F1
#
_cell.length_a   1.000
_cell.length_b   1.000
_cell.length_c   1.000
_cell.angle_alpha   90.00
_cell.angle_beta   90.00
_cell.angle_gamma   90.00
#
_symmetry.space_group_name_H-M   'P 1'
#
loop_
_entity.id
_entity.type
_entity.pdbx_description
1 polymer ?
#
loop_
_entity_poly.entity_id
_entity_poly.type
_entity_poly.pdbx_seq_one_letter_code
_entity_poly.pdbx_strand_id
1 'polypeptide(L)'
;MASPIPPRKPSLAKDSLTGSSYLDDHLEYKARQTGPSPSIDGILEQPARVPRNAMSNLSLSSASRRSVSAIPPSPIISQESGTVHTISHTNCIPEPGDPARLVATIFYNSSVPRHPHLHPDQSPPAKPTDFIPAPEIAEGSAPTTSIQEYPLEPPAPEPEPLDHLYGAYISQLCLTHFLSTLDSLLIHNEPEERRLTSSHRCLCPDPFKPRVMEVTFTPPPNPQYLPFDLIPKHESIYKFEREWNCEIILQANTVYRRHKRLCVFDMDSTLIQQEVIDEIAAFVGVKKEVAAITERAMNGELDFAASLKARVSLLKGVPADVFERLKPKIVITPGAKELCKCLKRLGFTLAVLSGGFQPLADWLAGELGLDHAFANHLVSDDKTSTLTGELDAAYPIVDSAHKQALLISLAKEKKIPLAQTMAVGDGANDIPMLKTAGLGVAWKAKSKVQMEAPARLNIGESMLDLVYLLGLTKEEIDQLLSD
;
A
#
# COMPACT_ATOMS: atom_id res chain seq x y z
N MET A 1 65.49 33.69 16.73
CA MET A 1 64.53 34.37 15.84
C MET A 1 64.46 33.62 14.53
N ALA A 2 63.63 32.58 14.44
CA ALA A 2 63.36 31.87 13.19
C ALA A 2 61.86 31.95 12.96
N SER A 3 61.47 32.90 12.11
CA SER A 3 60.10 33.13 11.68
C SER A 3 59.55 31.91 10.91
N PRO A 4 58.28 31.53 11.14
CA PRO A 4 57.71 30.27 10.67
C PRO A 4 57.46 30.27 9.16
N ILE A 5 57.86 29.17 8.52
CA ILE A 5 57.69 28.90 7.09
C ILE A 5 56.19 28.66 6.81
N PRO A 6 55.57 29.38 5.84
CA PRO A 6 54.15 29.26 5.56
C PRO A 6 53.82 27.93 4.86
N PRO A 7 52.63 27.36 5.10
CA PRO A 7 52.25 26.03 4.61
C PRO A 7 52.10 26.04 3.08
N ARG A 8 52.86 25.16 2.44
CA ARG A 8 52.91 24.96 1.00
C ARG A 8 51.61 24.27 0.55
N LYS A 9 50.82 24.93 -0.30
CA LYS A 9 49.60 24.36 -0.89
C LYS A 9 49.94 23.08 -1.69
N PRO A 10 49.13 22.01 -1.57
CA PRO A 10 49.40 20.74 -2.22
C PRO A 10 49.22 20.88 -3.74
N SER A 11 50.32 20.78 -4.49
CA SER A 11 50.29 20.62 -5.94
C SER A 11 50.10 19.14 -6.25
N LEU A 12 49.00 18.80 -6.92
CA LEU A 12 48.72 17.46 -7.46
C LEU A 12 49.81 17.08 -8.46
N ALA A 13 50.83 16.37 -7.98
CA ALA A 13 51.76 15.63 -8.81
C ALA A 13 50.95 14.54 -9.52
N LYS A 14 50.77 14.72 -10.84
CA LYS A 14 50.36 13.67 -11.76
C LYS A 14 51.47 12.64 -11.77
N ASP A 15 51.35 11.59 -10.98
CA ASP A 15 52.00 10.28 -11.18
C ASP A 15 51.70 9.39 -9.97
N SER A 16 50.47 8.83 -9.90
CA SER A 16 50.16 7.55 -9.23
C SER A 16 48.66 7.40 -8.94
N LEU A 17 47.81 7.27 -9.96
CA LEU A 17 46.47 6.69 -9.79
C LEU A 17 46.20 5.73 -10.95
N THR A 18 46.90 4.61 -10.92
CA THR A 18 46.51 3.38 -11.61
C THR A 18 45.34 2.77 -10.85
N GLY A 19 44.14 3.30 -11.09
CA GLY A 19 42.88 2.76 -10.60
C GLY A 19 41.84 3.04 -11.66
N SER A 20 41.43 2.00 -12.37
CA SER A 20 40.52 2.03 -13.51
C SER A 20 39.20 2.72 -13.16
N SER A 21 39.14 4.03 -13.39
CA SER A 21 37.93 4.82 -13.17
C SER A 21 37.08 4.82 -14.43
N TYR A 22 35.91 4.20 -14.34
CA TYR A 22 34.62 4.68 -14.87
C TYR A 22 34.44 4.85 -16.40
N LEU A 23 35.52 4.87 -17.19
CA LEU A 23 35.46 5.07 -18.64
C LEU A 23 35.44 3.76 -19.43
N ASP A 24 35.85 2.62 -18.85
CA ASP A 24 35.75 1.32 -19.53
C ASP A 24 34.33 0.74 -19.49
N ASP A 25 33.53 1.00 -18.46
CA ASP A 25 32.15 0.48 -18.37
C ASP A 25 31.22 1.08 -19.45
N HIS A 26 31.56 2.23 -20.02
CA HIS A 26 30.77 2.83 -21.11
C HIS A 26 31.24 2.44 -22.51
N LEU A 27 32.28 1.60 -22.65
CA LEU A 27 32.69 1.06 -23.95
C LEU A 27 31.94 -0.21 -24.37
N GLU A 28 31.17 -0.86 -23.47
CA GLU A 28 30.33 -2.00 -23.85
C GLU A 28 29.14 -1.63 -24.75
N TYR A 29 28.89 -0.34 -25.00
CA TYR A 29 27.88 0.11 -25.98
C TYR A 29 28.40 0.29 -27.42
N LYS A 30 29.61 -0.19 -27.75
CA LYS A 30 30.00 -0.33 -29.16
C LYS A 30 29.46 -1.65 -29.71
N ALA A 31 28.27 -1.58 -30.32
CA ALA A 31 27.74 -2.62 -31.17
C ALA A 31 28.84 -3.08 -32.15
N ARG A 32 29.18 -4.39 -32.11
CA ARG A 32 30.09 -5.05 -33.04
C ARG A 32 29.61 -4.78 -34.47
N GLN A 33 30.18 -3.78 -35.13
CA GLN A 33 29.94 -3.54 -36.55
C GLN A 33 30.67 -4.61 -37.35
N THR A 34 30.00 -5.74 -37.59
CA THR A 34 30.36 -6.68 -38.65
C THR A 34 29.80 -6.14 -39.96
N GLY A 35 30.46 -5.12 -40.51
CA GLY A 35 30.06 -4.47 -41.75
C GLY A 35 31.24 -3.69 -42.34
N PRO A 36 31.33 -3.57 -43.67
CA PRO A 36 32.48 -2.95 -44.32
C PRO A 36 32.63 -1.52 -43.82
N SER A 37 33.86 -1.19 -43.39
CA SER A 37 34.21 0.05 -42.70
C SER A 37 33.66 1.29 -43.39
N PRO A 38 33.17 2.31 -42.66
CA PRO A 38 32.60 3.53 -43.24
C PRO A 38 33.69 4.52 -43.66
N SER A 39 34.82 4.03 -44.20
CA SER A 39 35.79 4.85 -44.88
C SER A 39 35.38 4.98 -46.35
N ILE A 40 35.60 6.17 -46.93
CA ILE A 40 35.22 6.51 -48.31
C ILE A 40 35.75 5.52 -49.35
N ASP A 41 36.83 4.80 -49.05
CA ASP A 41 37.41 3.79 -49.93
C ASP A 41 36.55 2.52 -50.07
N GLY A 42 35.70 2.20 -49.08
CA GLY A 42 34.85 1.00 -49.12
C GLY A 42 33.66 1.07 -50.10
N ILE A 43 33.34 2.25 -50.63
CA ILE A 43 32.21 2.45 -51.55
C ILE A 43 32.62 2.20 -53.02
N LEU A 44 33.91 2.22 -53.35
CA LEU A 44 34.38 2.07 -54.74
C LEU A 44 34.74 0.63 -55.14
N GLU A 45 34.75 -0.32 -54.20
CA GLU A 45 35.05 -1.73 -54.49
C GLU A 45 33.82 -2.63 -54.30
N GLN A 46 32.79 -2.46 -55.14
CA GLN A 46 31.77 -3.51 -55.33
C GLN A 46 32.00 -4.23 -56.66
N PRO A 47 32.52 -5.48 -56.65
CA PRO A 47 32.65 -6.26 -57.87
C PRO A 47 31.29 -6.82 -58.28
N ALA A 48 31.06 -6.75 -59.58
CA ALA A 48 29.84 -7.10 -60.26
C ALA A 48 29.49 -8.60 -60.21
N ARG A 49 28.17 -8.86 -60.19
CA ARG A 49 27.45 -10.02 -60.76
C ARG A 49 27.67 -11.40 -60.13
N VAL A 50 26.61 -11.92 -59.52
CA VAL A 50 26.33 -13.37 -59.42
C VAL A 50 24.86 -13.60 -59.82
N PRO A 51 24.53 -14.65 -60.61
CA PRO A 51 23.43 -14.59 -61.58
C PRO A 51 22.06 -15.02 -61.03
N ARG A 52 21.04 -14.33 -61.55
CA ARG A 52 19.63 -14.71 -61.53
C ARG A 52 19.45 -16.08 -62.20
N ASN A 53 18.91 -17.06 -61.50
CA ASN A 53 17.97 -18.08 -62.02
C ASN A 53 17.68 -19.14 -60.96
N ALA A 54 16.64 -18.92 -60.15
CA ALA A 54 15.93 -19.97 -59.41
C ALA A 54 14.55 -19.47 -58.97
N MET A 55 13.73 -19.01 -59.92
CA MET A 55 12.34 -18.60 -59.67
C MET A 55 11.47 -18.99 -60.86
N SER A 56 10.89 -20.19 -60.82
CA SER A 56 9.67 -20.51 -61.59
C SER A 56 9.11 -21.83 -61.09
N ASN A 57 8.16 -21.76 -60.14
CA ASN A 57 7.08 -22.75 -59.96
C ASN A 57 6.23 -22.35 -58.75
N LEU A 58 5.52 -21.23 -58.83
CA LEU A 58 4.36 -21.01 -57.96
C LEU A 58 3.22 -20.43 -58.79
N SER A 59 2.26 -21.32 -58.99
CA SER A 59 1.07 -21.24 -59.80
C SER A 59 0.13 -20.15 -59.33
N LEU A 60 -0.36 -19.38 -60.29
CA LEU A 60 -1.37 -18.34 -60.16
C LEU A 60 -2.72 -18.94 -59.75
N SER A 61 -3.24 -18.60 -58.57
CA SER A 61 -4.68 -18.67 -58.30
C SER A 61 -5.15 -17.46 -57.48
N SER A 62 -6.22 -16.84 -57.99
CA SER A 62 -6.99 -15.72 -57.41
C SER A 62 -6.23 -14.41 -57.15
N ALA A 63 -5.94 -13.71 -58.24
CA ALA A 63 -5.61 -12.29 -58.20
C ALA A 63 -6.79 -11.43 -57.69
N SER A 64 -6.42 -10.44 -56.89
CA SER A 64 -7.03 -9.10 -56.84
C SER A 64 -8.28 -8.87 -55.98
N ARG A 65 -8.15 -9.07 -54.67
CA ARG A 65 -8.51 -7.98 -53.75
C ARG A 65 -7.22 -7.38 -53.24
N ARG A 66 -6.84 -6.22 -53.78
CA ARG A 66 -5.75 -5.38 -53.27
C ARG A 66 -6.17 -4.88 -51.88
N SER A 67 -5.99 -5.70 -50.84
CA SER A 67 -5.87 -5.16 -49.49
C SER A 67 -4.60 -4.31 -49.49
N VAL A 68 -4.80 -3.02 -49.28
CA VAL A 68 -3.72 -2.07 -48.99
C VAL A 68 -2.81 -2.75 -47.98
N SER A 69 -1.58 -2.99 -48.41
CA SER A 69 -0.52 -3.65 -47.67
C SER A 69 -0.53 -3.18 -46.22
N ALA A 70 -1.02 -4.03 -45.32
CA ALA A 70 -0.85 -3.85 -43.91
C ALA A 70 0.65 -3.72 -43.67
N ILE A 71 1.05 -2.60 -43.08
CA ILE A 71 2.42 -2.38 -42.61
C ILE A 71 2.78 -3.64 -41.79
N PRO A 72 3.88 -4.34 -42.12
CA PRO A 72 4.25 -5.54 -41.38
C PRO A 72 4.39 -5.18 -39.89
N PRO A 73 3.93 -6.03 -38.96
CA PRO A 73 3.88 -5.73 -37.53
C PRO A 73 5.26 -5.63 -36.87
N SER A 74 6.33 -5.90 -37.62
CA SER A 74 7.69 -5.79 -37.13
C SER A 74 8.03 -4.32 -36.91
N PRO A 75 8.53 -3.95 -35.72
CA PRO A 75 8.85 -2.56 -35.44
C PRO A 75 9.89 -2.04 -36.44
N ILE A 76 9.66 -0.84 -36.97
CA ILE A 76 10.61 -0.20 -37.86
C ILE A 76 11.74 0.32 -36.97
N ILE A 77 12.84 -0.42 -36.92
CA ILE A 77 14.05 0.03 -36.25
C ILE A 77 14.74 1.02 -37.20
N SER A 78 14.71 2.31 -36.87
CA SER A 78 15.52 3.31 -37.57
C SER A 78 16.99 2.93 -37.41
N GLN A 79 17.65 2.53 -38.51
CA GLN A 79 19.04 2.10 -38.47
C GLN A 79 20.00 3.22 -38.05
N GLU A 80 19.61 4.48 -38.25
CA GLU A 80 20.45 5.65 -37.94
C GLU A 80 20.36 6.08 -36.46
N SER A 81 19.21 5.87 -35.81
CA SER A 81 18.99 6.33 -34.43
C SER A 81 18.79 5.20 -33.41
N GLY A 82 18.65 3.95 -33.86
CA GLY A 82 18.23 2.82 -33.00
C GLY A 82 16.80 2.96 -32.45
N THR A 83 16.06 3.98 -32.90
CA THR A 83 14.70 4.24 -32.44
C THR A 83 13.76 3.21 -33.04
N VAL A 84 13.13 2.43 -32.16
CA VAL A 84 12.13 1.43 -32.51
C VAL A 84 10.79 2.15 -32.70
N HIS A 85 10.42 2.43 -33.94
CA HIS A 85 9.09 2.95 -34.26
C HIS A 85 8.11 1.78 -34.28
N THR A 86 7.44 1.57 -33.14
CA THR A 86 6.32 0.66 -32.99
C THR A 86 5.06 1.46 -32.69
N ILE A 87 3.93 1.06 -33.29
CA ILE A 87 2.61 1.58 -32.91
C ILE A 87 2.11 0.95 -31.59
N SER A 88 2.66 -0.20 -31.21
CA SER A 88 2.41 -0.89 -29.94
C SER A 88 3.57 -0.64 -28.99
N HIS A 89 3.37 0.22 -28.00
CA HIS A 89 4.32 0.39 -26.91
C HIS A 89 3.99 -0.62 -25.81
N THR A 90 4.99 -1.36 -25.32
CA THR A 90 4.80 -2.40 -24.29
C THR A 90 4.11 -1.87 -23.05
N ASN A 91 4.30 -0.60 -22.67
CA ASN A 91 3.56 -0.01 -21.54
C ASN A 91 2.09 0.34 -21.83
N CYS A 92 1.67 0.43 -23.10
CA CYS A 92 0.31 0.86 -23.48
C CYS A 92 -0.68 -0.30 -23.59
N ILE A 93 -0.36 -1.28 -24.44
CA ILE A 93 -1.20 -2.47 -24.67
C ILE A 93 -0.28 -3.69 -24.64
N PRO A 94 -0.48 -4.64 -23.70
CA PRO A 94 0.27 -5.90 -23.70
C PRO A 94 -0.09 -6.74 -24.93
N GLU A 95 0.89 -7.47 -25.46
CA GLU A 95 0.66 -8.43 -26.53
C GLU A 95 -0.15 -9.64 -26.00
N PRO A 96 -0.90 -10.34 -26.86
CA PRO A 96 -1.64 -11.53 -26.45
C PRO A 96 -0.70 -12.60 -25.87
N GLY A 97 -0.84 -12.91 -24.58
CA GLY A 97 0.01 -13.87 -23.87
C GLY A 97 1.00 -13.24 -22.89
N ASP A 98 1.18 -11.91 -22.92
CA ASP A 98 1.98 -11.21 -21.92
C ASP A 98 1.46 -11.48 -20.50
N PRO A 99 2.37 -11.59 -19.52
CA PRO A 99 1.98 -11.87 -18.14
C PRO A 99 1.16 -10.72 -17.54
N ALA A 100 0.29 -11.08 -16.59
CA ALA A 100 -0.58 -10.13 -15.93
C ALA A 100 0.23 -9.06 -15.20
N ARG A 101 -0.09 -7.78 -15.44
CA ARG A 101 0.61 -6.67 -14.79
C ARG A 101 0.17 -6.53 -13.35
N LEU A 102 1.10 -6.08 -12.52
CA LEU A 102 0.83 -5.69 -11.15
C LEU A 102 0.89 -4.16 -11.00
N VAL A 103 0.11 -3.67 -10.04
CA VAL A 103 0.12 -2.27 -9.63
C VAL A 103 0.51 -2.22 -8.15
N ALA A 104 1.59 -1.53 -7.86
CA ALA A 104 1.98 -1.13 -6.52
C ALA A 104 1.52 0.30 -6.26
N THR A 105 0.72 0.51 -5.23
CA THR A 105 0.42 1.85 -4.72
C THR A 105 1.25 2.08 -3.48
N ILE A 106 2.17 3.03 -3.56
CA ILE A 106 3.09 3.40 -2.48
C ILE A 106 2.50 4.60 -1.76
N PHE A 107 2.31 4.47 -0.45
CA PHE A 107 1.87 5.54 0.45
C PHE A 107 3.01 5.93 1.38
N TYR A 108 3.27 7.22 1.52
CA TYR A 108 4.28 7.72 2.42
C TYR A 108 3.72 8.03 3.82
N ASN A 109 4.38 7.53 4.88
CA ASN A 109 3.82 7.42 6.24
C ASN A 109 3.50 8.74 6.93
N SER A 110 4.19 9.83 6.59
CA SER A 110 4.10 11.08 7.35
C SER A 110 4.22 12.33 6.47
N SER A 111 3.48 13.39 6.81
CA SER A 111 3.70 14.73 6.24
C SER A 111 4.90 15.44 6.88
N VAL A 112 5.32 14.99 8.06
CA VAL A 112 6.42 15.53 8.87
C VAL A 112 7.47 14.43 9.09
N PRO A 113 8.76 14.67 8.81
CA PRO A 113 9.79 13.64 8.97
C PRO A 113 9.80 13.11 10.40
N ARG A 114 9.80 11.78 10.57
CA ARG A 114 9.94 11.17 11.90
C ARG A 114 11.40 11.30 12.33
N HIS A 115 11.67 12.24 13.23
CA HIS A 115 12.96 12.38 13.89
C HIS A 115 12.85 11.83 15.32
N PRO A 116 13.45 10.65 15.63
CA PRO A 116 13.59 10.23 17.03
C PRO A 116 14.52 11.16 17.81
N HIS A 117 15.51 11.74 17.13
CA HIS A 117 16.43 12.74 17.68
C HIS A 117 16.20 14.09 17.01
N LEU A 118 15.98 15.16 17.80
CA LEU A 118 16.11 16.53 17.31
C LEU A 118 17.46 16.65 16.61
N HIS A 119 17.45 16.96 15.31
CA HIS A 119 18.68 17.21 14.56
C HIS A 119 19.50 18.26 15.34
N PRO A 120 20.83 18.13 15.51
CA PRO A 120 21.61 19.08 16.29
C PRO A 120 21.42 20.54 15.82
N ASP A 121 21.19 20.75 14.52
CA ASP A 121 20.89 22.09 13.96
C ASP A 121 19.45 22.59 14.21
N GLN A 122 18.54 21.74 14.70
CA GLN A 122 17.20 22.14 15.16
C GLN A 122 17.16 22.45 16.65
N SER A 123 18.26 22.23 17.39
CA SER A 123 18.33 22.73 18.76
C SER A 123 18.12 24.26 18.72
N PRO A 124 17.17 24.82 19.51
CA PRO A 124 16.96 26.25 19.52
C PRO A 124 18.30 26.94 19.82
N PRO A 125 18.63 28.04 19.14
CA PRO A 125 19.94 28.67 19.29
C PRO A 125 20.17 29.00 20.76
N ALA A 126 21.04 28.22 21.41
CA ALA A 126 21.36 28.39 22.81
C ALA A 126 21.94 29.80 22.97
N LYS A 127 21.35 30.59 23.86
CA LYS A 127 21.94 31.89 24.22
C LYS A 127 23.25 31.60 24.96
N PRO A 128 24.27 32.47 24.85
CA PRO A 128 25.55 32.27 25.55
C PRO A 128 25.44 32.08 27.07
N THR A 129 24.29 32.47 27.65
CA THR A 129 23.96 32.36 29.07
C THR A 129 23.21 31.08 29.44
N ASP A 130 22.79 30.27 28.48
CA ASP A 130 22.02 29.07 28.76
C ASP A 130 22.95 28.00 29.34
N PHE A 131 22.62 27.54 30.53
CA PHE A 131 23.37 26.48 31.20
C PHE A 131 23.26 25.19 30.38
N ILE A 132 24.41 24.58 30.11
CA ILE A 132 24.46 23.23 29.53
C ILE A 132 23.73 22.30 30.50
N PRO A 133 22.70 21.55 30.04
CA PRO A 133 22.00 20.62 30.92
C PRO A 133 22.99 19.60 31.47
N ALA A 134 22.82 19.25 32.75
CA ALA A 134 23.66 18.24 33.38
C ALA A 134 23.54 16.91 32.60
N PRO A 135 24.65 16.19 32.38
CA PRO A 135 24.60 14.91 31.68
C PRO A 135 23.73 13.93 32.49
N GLU A 136 22.56 13.58 31.95
CA GLU A 136 21.76 12.48 32.46
C GLU A 136 22.39 11.16 32.03
N ILE A 137 22.77 10.35 33.02
CA ILE A 137 23.18 8.97 32.80
C ILE A 137 21.88 8.15 32.76
N ALA A 138 21.61 7.46 31.65
CA ALA A 138 20.43 6.63 31.52
C ALA A 138 20.36 5.59 32.67
N GLU A 139 19.19 5.46 33.30
CA GLU A 139 18.97 4.49 34.37
C GLU A 139 19.41 3.09 33.91
N GLY A 140 20.33 2.47 34.66
CA GLY A 140 20.95 1.18 34.31
C GLY A 140 22.36 1.25 33.72
N SER A 141 22.91 2.45 33.46
CA SER A 141 24.29 2.59 32.93
C SER A 141 25.39 2.59 34.02
N ALA A 142 25.01 2.53 35.31
CA ALA A 142 25.99 2.45 36.39
C ALA A 142 26.69 1.08 36.37
N PRO A 143 28.02 0.98 36.52
CA PRO A 143 28.72 -0.30 36.54
C PRO A 143 28.21 -1.19 37.68
N THR A 144 27.55 -2.29 37.36
CA THR A 144 27.04 -3.27 38.33
C THR A 144 28.04 -4.41 38.51
N THR A 145 28.23 -4.86 39.76
CA THR A 145 29.10 -6.00 40.08
C THR A 145 28.39 -7.34 40.00
N SER A 146 27.06 -7.34 39.85
CA SER A 146 26.23 -8.53 39.73
C SER A 146 25.96 -8.82 38.26
N ILE A 147 26.30 -10.03 37.78
CA ILE A 147 26.13 -10.44 36.37
C ILE A 147 24.66 -10.41 35.92
N GLN A 148 23.71 -10.51 36.85
CA GLN A 148 22.27 -10.47 36.59
C GLN A 148 21.74 -9.03 36.40
N GLU A 149 22.50 -8.04 36.86
CA GLU A 149 22.19 -6.62 36.76
C GLU A 149 22.95 -5.95 35.61
N TYR A 150 23.69 -6.72 34.80
CA TYR A 150 24.23 -6.19 33.55
C TYR A 150 23.04 -5.78 32.69
N PRO A 151 22.96 -4.52 32.24
CA PRO A 151 21.92 -4.11 31.32
C PRO A 151 22.03 -5.01 30.10
N LEU A 152 20.97 -5.80 29.86
CA LEU A 152 20.82 -6.56 28.62
C LEU A 152 21.01 -5.56 27.49
N GLU A 153 21.83 -5.94 26.51
CA GLU A 153 22.13 -5.12 25.35
C GLU A 153 20.81 -4.50 24.86
N PRO A 154 20.70 -3.15 24.85
CA PRO A 154 19.46 -2.51 24.44
C PRO A 154 19.13 -3.05 23.05
N PRO A 155 17.84 -3.34 22.77
CA PRO A 155 17.46 -3.87 21.47
C PRO A 155 18.06 -2.98 20.39
N ALA A 156 18.64 -3.61 19.36
CA ALA A 156 19.29 -2.88 18.28
C ALA A 156 18.36 -1.74 17.83
N PRO A 157 18.86 -0.50 17.74
CA PRO A 157 18.03 0.62 17.34
C PRO A 157 17.36 0.27 16.02
N GLU A 158 16.05 0.44 15.96
CA GLU A 158 15.33 0.22 14.70
C GLU A 158 15.99 1.12 13.64
N PRO A 159 16.24 0.61 12.42
CA PRO A 159 16.89 1.40 11.38
C PRO A 159 16.10 2.70 11.19
N GLU A 160 16.79 3.83 11.36
CA GLU A 160 16.16 5.14 11.24
C GLU A 160 15.63 5.30 9.81
N PRO A 161 14.36 5.72 9.64
CA PRO A 161 13.83 5.90 8.32
C PRO A 161 14.60 6.99 7.57
N LEU A 162 14.81 6.79 6.27
CA LEU A 162 15.62 7.67 5.41
C LEU A 162 14.99 9.06 5.17
N ASP A 163 13.83 9.32 5.77
CA ASP A 163 13.11 10.59 5.83
C ASP A 163 14.01 11.79 6.14
N HIS A 164 15.00 11.59 7.02
CA HIS A 164 15.92 12.63 7.45
C HIS A 164 16.93 13.05 6.37
N LEU A 165 17.22 12.17 5.40
CA LEU A 165 18.15 12.45 4.30
C LEU A 165 17.41 12.90 3.04
N TYR A 166 16.29 12.25 2.72
CA TYR A 166 15.59 12.43 1.44
C TYR A 166 14.25 13.15 1.55
N GLY A 167 13.83 13.49 2.77
CA GLY A 167 12.59 14.19 3.06
C GLY A 167 11.39 13.27 3.24
N ALA A 168 10.32 13.86 3.79
CA ALA A 168 9.07 13.19 4.11
C ALA A 168 8.14 12.98 2.90
N TYR A 169 8.63 12.34 1.83
CA TYR A 169 7.88 12.11 0.59
C TYR A 169 8.53 11.02 -0.29
N ILE A 170 7.80 10.60 -1.33
CA ILE A 170 8.28 9.61 -2.31
C ILE A 170 9.23 10.29 -3.29
N SER A 171 10.53 10.28 -2.98
CA SER A 171 11.57 10.84 -3.84
C SER A 171 11.84 9.97 -5.08
N GLN A 172 12.55 10.52 -6.07
CA GLN A 172 13.00 9.74 -7.22
C GLN A 172 13.91 8.58 -6.79
N LEU A 173 14.74 8.77 -5.77
CA LEU A 173 15.60 7.72 -5.22
C LEU A 173 14.80 6.60 -4.55
N CYS A 174 13.71 6.95 -3.84
CA CYS A 174 12.75 5.99 -3.30
C CYS A 174 12.19 5.10 -4.42
N LEU A 175 11.77 5.70 -5.54
CA LEU A 175 11.28 4.96 -6.70
C LEU A 175 12.35 4.10 -7.37
N THR A 176 13.56 4.63 -7.55
CA THR A 176 14.67 3.84 -8.12
C THR A 176 15.02 2.65 -7.25
N HIS A 177 15.07 2.83 -5.92
CA HIS A 177 15.29 1.72 -5.00
C HIS A 177 14.12 0.72 -5.08
N PHE A 178 12.87 1.18 -5.10
CA PHE A 178 11.72 0.28 -5.21
C PHE A 178 11.77 -0.59 -6.48
N LEU A 179 12.10 0.01 -7.62
CA LEU A 179 12.25 -0.72 -8.88
C LEU A 179 13.41 -1.72 -8.83
N SER A 180 14.52 -1.37 -8.19
CA SER A 180 15.62 -2.32 -7.94
C SER A 180 15.20 -3.46 -7.01
N THR A 181 14.39 -3.18 -5.99
CA THR A 181 13.80 -4.20 -5.11
C THR A 181 12.93 -5.15 -5.91
N LEU A 182 12.04 -4.63 -6.78
CA LEU A 182 11.21 -5.45 -7.66
C LEU A 182 12.04 -6.31 -8.63
N ASP A 183 13.08 -5.74 -9.24
CA ASP A 183 13.97 -6.46 -10.16
C ASP A 183 14.66 -7.65 -9.47
N SER A 184 15.05 -7.48 -8.20
CA SER A 184 15.64 -8.57 -7.42
C SER A 184 14.70 -9.76 -7.18
N LEU A 185 13.38 -9.53 -7.18
CA LEU A 185 12.38 -10.58 -7.02
C LEU A 185 12.19 -11.43 -8.29
N LEU A 186 12.69 -10.97 -9.44
CA LEU A 186 12.58 -11.66 -10.72
C LEU A 186 13.68 -12.71 -10.94
N ILE A 187 14.59 -12.93 -9.97
CA ILE A 187 15.72 -13.87 -10.14
C ILE A 187 15.29 -15.30 -10.50
N HIS A 188 14.10 -15.72 -10.05
CA HIS A 188 13.51 -17.03 -10.31
C HIS A 188 12.60 -17.07 -11.56
N ASN A 189 12.46 -15.96 -12.28
CA ASN A 189 11.78 -15.94 -13.56
C ASN A 189 12.67 -16.56 -14.64
N GLU A 190 12.03 -17.00 -15.72
CA GLU A 190 12.74 -17.43 -16.93
C GLU A 190 13.60 -16.27 -17.47
N PRO A 191 14.77 -16.52 -18.09
CA PRO A 191 15.70 -15.47 -18.51
C PRO A 191 15.07 -14.35 -19.36
N GLU A 192 14.08 -14.70 -20.20
CA GLU A 192 13.34 -13.74 -21.04
C GLU A 192 12.41 -12.82 -20.23
N GLU A 193 11.96 -13.28 -19.07
CA GLU A 193 11.06 -12.59 -18.14
C GLU A 193 11.83 -11.94 -16.96
N ARG A 194 13.15 -11.85 -17.01
CA ARG A 194 13.93 -11.14 -15.97
C ARG A 194 14.03 -9.63 -16.20
N ARG A 195 13.52 -9.14 -17.32
CA ARG A 195 13.56 -7.72 -17.64
C ARG A 195 12.32 -7.01 -17.10
N LEU A 196 12.48 -6.29 -15.99
CA LEU A 196 11.43 -5.44 -15.46
C LEU A 196 11.10 -4.29 -16.42
N THR A 197 9.82 -4.15 -16.76
CA THR A 197 9.27 -2.96 -17.41
C THR A 197 8.28 -2.31 -16.45
N SER A 198 8.37 -0.99 -16.32
CA SER A 198 7.56 -0.24 -15.37
C SER A 198 7.12 1.11 -15.91
N SER A 199 6.04 1.62 -15.34
CA SER A 199 5.60 2.99 -15.46
C SER A 199 5.09 3.45 -14.10
N HIS A 200 5.19 4.75 -13.81
CA HIS A 200 4.71 5.30 -12.55
C HIS A 200 3.98 6.63 -12.77
N ARG A 201 3.02 6.93 -11.89
CA ARG A 201 2.29 8.20 -11.89
C ARG A 201 1.97 8.63 -10.46
N CYS A 202 2.07 9.93 -10.21
CA CYS A 202 1.70 10.50 -8.91
C CYS A 202 0.18 10.64 -8.84
N LEU A 203 -0.45 10.02 -7.84
CA LEU A 203 -1.90 10.11 -7.65
C LEU A 203 -2.29 11.34 -6.84
N CYS A 204 -1.43 11.82 -5.96
CA CYS A 204 -1.61 13.05 -5.21
C CYS A 204 -0.49 14.03 -5.60
N PRO A 205 -0.60 14.71 -6.76
CA PRO A 205 0.44 15.61 -7.23
C PRO A 205 0.62 16.77 -6.25
N ASP A 206 1.78 16.77 -5.60
CA ASP A 206 2.31 17.87 -4.82
C ASP A 206 3.68 18.21 -5.43
N PRO A 207 3.96 19.49 -5.80
CA PRO A 207 5.21 19.85 -6.46
C PRO A 207 6.47 19.52 -5.67
N PHE A 208 6.36 19.39 -4.35
CA PHE A 208 7.51 19.22 -3.44
C PHE A 208 7.45 17.92 -2.66
N LYS A 209 6.25 17.39 -2.37
CA LYS A 209 6.06 16.27 -1.44
C LYS A 209 5.03 15.25 -1.95
N PRO A 210 5.31 14.54 -3.06
CA PRO A 210 4.41 13.48 -3.54
C PRO A 210 4.26 12.38 -2.47
N ARG A 211 3.03 12.20 -1.96
CA ARG A 211 2.73 11.24 -0.89
C ARG A 211 2.23 9.88 -1.39
N VAL A 212 1.60 9.85 -2.57
CA VAL A 212 0.99 8.64 -3.12
C VAL A 212 1.43 8.46 -4.56
N MET A 213 2.12 7.34 -4.82
CA MET A 213 2.62 6.98 -6.15
C MET A 213 2.03 5.63 -6.58
N GLU A 214 1.56 5.56 -7.81
CA GLU A 214 1.16 4.30 -8.43
C GLU A 214 2.27 3.85 -9.39
N VAL A 215 2.81 2.65 -9.18
CA VAL A 215 3.81 2.00 -10.03
C VAL A 215 3.18 0.77 -10.66
N THR A 216 3.05 0.76 -11.98
CA THR A 216 2.63 -0.42 -12.75
C THR A 216 3.88 -1.12 -13.27
N PHE A 217 3.97 -2.44 -13.12
CA PHE A 217 5.13 -3.21 -13.57
C PHE A 217 4.76 -4.60 -14.11
N THR A 218 5.67 -5.12 -14.93
CA THR A 218 5.60 -6.46 -15.53
C THR A 218 7.01 -6.93 -15.93
N PRO A 219 7.33 -8.23 -15.88
CA PRO A 219 6.48 -9.32 -15.40
C PRO A 219 6.33 -9.33 -13.87
N PRO A 220 5.32 -10.03 -13.33
CA PRO A 220 5.28 -10.37 -11.92
C PRO A 220 6.40 -11.39 -11.57
N PRO A 221 6.80 -11.49 -10.30
CA PRO A 221 7.64 -12.60 -9.83
C PRO A 221 7.03 -13.96 -10.18
N ASN A 222 7.88 -14.95 -10.45
CA ASN A 222 7.45 -16.29 -10.81
C ASN A 222 6.54 -16.87 -9.70
N PRO A 223 5.26 -17.15 -10.01
CA PRO A 223 4.27 -17.54 -9.00
C PRO A 223 4.56 -18.91 -8.36
N GLN A 224 5.40 -19.74 -8.98
CA GLN A 224 5.84 -21.00 -8.38
C GLN A 224 6.78 -20.79 -7.18
N TYR A 225 7.56 -19.70 -7.20
CA TYR A 225 8.52 -19.36 -6.14
C TYR A 225 7.96 -18.30 -5.20
N LEU A 226 7.29 -17.29 -5.76
CA LEU A 226 6.69 -16.20 -5.00
C LEU A 226 5.26 -15.93 -5.50
N PRO A 227 4.26 -16.65 -4.97
CA PRO A 227 2.85 -16.39 -5.20
C PRO A 227 2.48 -14.93 -4.89
N PHE A 228 1.47 -14.41 -5.60
CA PHE A 228 1.05 -13.00 -5.52
C PHE A 228 0.72 -12.53 -4.08
N ASP A 229 0.05 -13.37 -3.30
CA ASP A 229 -0.35 -13.10 -1.92
C ASP A 229 0.84 -13.04 -0.93
N LEU A 230 1.99 -13.59 -1.33
CA LEU A 230 3.22 -13.57 -0.54
C LEU A 230 4.19 -12.45 -0.94
N ILE A 231 4.01 -11.80 -2.10
CA ILE A 231 4.87 -10.68 -2.54
C ILE A 231 4.89 -9.54 -1.49
N PRO A 232 3.74 -9.03 -0.98
CA PRO A 232 3.76 -7.96 0.02
C PRO A 232 4.44 -8.36 1.34
N LYS A 233 4.56 -9.67 1.60
CA LYS A 233 5.13 -10.25 2.82
C LYS A 233 6.59 -10.66 2.64
N HIS A 234 7.15 -10.48 1.45
CA HIS A 234 8.54 -10.80 1.15
C HIS A 234 9.48 -9.87 1.94
N GLU A 235 10.58 -10.41 2.45
CA GLU A 235 11.53 -9.66 3.29
C GLU A 235 12.06 -8.39 2.62
N SER A 236 12.32 -8.43 1.31
CA SER A 236 12.81 -7.28 0.54
C SER A 236 11.78 -6.14 0.50
N ILE A 237 10.49 -6.48 0.38
CA ILE A 237 9.41 -5.49 0.39
C ILE A 237 9.26 -4.91 1.80
N TYR A 238 9.24 -5.77 2.83
CA TYR A 238 9.16 -5.32 4.22
C TYR A 238 10.34 -4.44 4.63
N LYS A 239 11.55 -4.79 4.21
CA LYS A 239 12.76 -4.00 4.42
C LYS A 239 12.65 -2.63 3.74
N PHE A 240 12.19 -2.61 2.49
CA PHE A 240 11.97 -1.37 1.74
C PHE A 240 10.95 -0.46 2.45
N GLU A 241 9.79 -0.99 2.85
CA GLU A 241 8.75 -0.25 3.58
C GLU A 241 9.30 0.41 4.85
N ARG A 242 10.15 -0.30 5.59
CA ARG A 242 10.79 0.21 6.81
C ARG A 242 11.82 1.29 6.53
N GLU A 243 12.73 1.05 5.60
CA GLU A 243 13.81 2.00 5.27
C GLU A 243 13.26 3.33 4.72
N TRP A 244 12.20 3.28 3.93
CA TRP A 244 11.59 4.46 3.30
C TRP A 244 10.37 5.02 4.03
N ASN A 245 9.98 4.44 5.17
CA ASN A 245 8.78 4.84 5.91
C ASN A 245 7.54 4.93 5.00
N CYS A 246 7.26 3.86 4.26
CA CYS A 246 6.15 3.79 3.33
C CYS A 246 5.43 2.44 3.43
N GLU A 247 4.20 2.38 2.92
CA GLU A 247 3.46 1.12 2.73
C GLU A 247 3.18 0.89 1.25
N ILE A 248 3.30 -0.36 0.83
CA ILE A 248 3.11 -0.80 -0.53
C ILE A 248 1.90 -1.72 -0.59
N ILE A 249 0.89 -1.30 -1.33
CA ILE A 249 -0.30 -2.11 -1.59
C ILE A 249 -0.27 -2.62 -3.03
N LEU A 250 -0.16 -3.94 -3.17
CA LEU A 250 -0.14 -4.62 -4.47
C LEU A 250 -1.54 -5.05 -4.90
N GLN A 251 -1.86 -4.82 -6.17
CA GLN A 251 -3.10 -5.27 -6.81
C GLN A 251 -2.79 -5.78 -8.22
N ALA A 252 -3.51 -6.81 -8.66
CA ALA A 252 -3.48 -7.20 -10.08
C ALA A 252 -4.13 -6.09 -10.93
N ASN A 253 -3.49 -5.73 -12.05
CA ASN A 253 -3.99 -4.69 -12.96
C ASN A 253 -5.11 -5.23 -13.85
N THR A 254 -6.26 -5.51 -13.26
CA THR A 254 -7.44 -6.04 -13.96
C THR A 254 -8.52 -4.97 -14.11
N VAL A 255 -9.51 -5.24 -14.96
CA VAL A 255 -10.71 -4.40 -15.10
C VAL A 255 -11.42 -4.18 -13.75
N TYR A 256 -11.33 -5.13 -12.82
CA TYR A 256 -12.00 -5.05 -11.53
C TYR A 256 -11.29 -4.15 -10.51
N ARG A 257 -10.02 -3.79 -10.74
CA ARG A 257 -9.26 -2.91 -9.85
C ARG A 257 -9.94 -1.54 -9.70
N ARG A 258 -10.21 -0.88 -10.83
CA ARG A 258 -10.81 0.48 -10.87
C ARG A 258 -12.33 0.49 -10.83
N HIS A 259 -12.97 -0.67 -10.98
CA HIS A 259 -14.41 -0.79 -11.13
C HIS A 259 -15.04 -1.64 -10.03
N LYS A 260 -14.63 -1.42 -8.78
CA LYS A 260 -15.34 -2.00 -7.63
C LYS A 260 -16.75 -1.40 -7.52
N ARG A 261 -17.66 -2.14 -6.88
CA ARG A 261 -19.10 -1.82 -6.82
C ARG A 261 -19.72 -2.03 -5.44
N LEU A 262 -19.06 -2.74 -4.55
CA LEU A 262 -19.50 -2.94 -3.16
C LEU A 262 -18.33 -2.66 -2.23
N CYS A 263 -18.53 -1.81 -1.23
CA CYS A 263 -17.57 -1.61 -0.15
C CYS A 263 -18.25 -1.90 1.18
N VAL A 264 -17.68 -2.80 1.97
CA VAL A 264 -18.14 -3.13 3.32
C VAL A 264 -17.12 -2.65 4.35
N PHE A 265 -17.60 -2.19 5.50
CA PHE A 265 -16.76 -1.62 6.56
C PHE A 265 -17.10 -2.26 7.90
N ASP A 266 -16.11 -2.43 8.77
CA ASP A 266 -16.38 -2.51 10.20
C ASP A 266 -16.77 -1.13 10.77
N MET A 267 -17.44 -1.11 11.92
CA MET A 267 -17.84 0.10 12.61
C MET A 267 -16.80 0.53 13.64
N ASP A 268 -16.72 -0.22 14.74
CA ASP A 268 -15.87 0.05 15.89
C ASP A 268 -14.40 0.06 15.43
N SER A 269 -13.61 1.00 15.93
CA SER A 269 -12.20 1.20 15.56
C SER A 269 -11.89 1.34 14.05
N THR A 270 -12.92 1.47 13.20
CA THR A 270 -12.82 1.59 11.74
C THR A 270 -13.55 2.83 11.24
N LEU A 271 -14.89 2.82 11.13
CA LEU A 271 -15.68 3.99 10.73
C LEU A 271 -15.82 5.01 11.87
N ILE A 272 -15.69 4.56 13.11
CA ILE A 272 -15.65 5.39 14.31
C ILE A 272 -14.38 5.10 15.09
N GLN A 273 -13.94 6.05 15.92
CA GLN A 273 -12.68 5.91 16.66
C GLN A 273 -12.82 5.12 17.96
N GLN A 274 -14.05 4.89 18.42
CA GLN A 274 -14.34 4.26 19.70
C GLN A 274 -14.75 2.79 19.54
N GLU A 275 -14.61 2.05 20.64
CA GLU A 275 -15.29 0.77 20.87
C GLU A 275 -16.61 1.03 21.59
N VAL A 276 -17.74 0.79 20.91
CA VAL A 276 -19.06 1.19 21.42
C VAL A 276 -19.42 0.47 22.72
N ILE A 277 -19.05 -0.80 22.85
CA ILE A 277 -19.34 -1.58 24.04
C ILE A 277 -18.62 -1.03 25.29
N ASP A 278 -17.39 -0.54 25.13
CA ASP A 278 -16.61 0.07 26.20
C ASP A 278 -17.24 1.42 26.63
N GLU A 279 -17.78 2.17 25.68
CA GLU A 279 -18.50 3.42 25.95
C GLU A 279 -19.85 3.19 26.64
N ILE A 280 -20.57 2.11 26.32
CA ILE A 280 -21.77 1.70 27.08
C ILE A 280 -21.38 1.27 28.50
N ALA A 281 -20.31 0.49 28.65
CA ALA A 281 -19.82 0.02 29.94
C ALA A 281 -19.40 1.16 30.89
N ALA A 282 -18.95 2.29 30.34
CA ALA A 282 -18.68 3.49 31.13
C ALA A 282 -19.90 4.05 31.86
N PHE A 283 -21.13 3.81 31.38
CA PHE A 283 -22.34 4.27 32.07
C PHE A 283 -22.61 3.56 33.40
N VAL A 284 -22.10 2.34 33.57
CA VAL A 284 -22.23 1.54 34.80
C VAL A 284 -20.90 1.38 35.55
N GLY A 285 -19.84 2.05 35.10
CA GLY A 285 -18.54 2.07 35.76
C GLY A 285 -17.67 0.83 35.54
N VAL A 286 -18.01 -0.06 34.61
CA VAL A 286 -17.29 -1.32 34.32
C VAL A 286 -16.44 -1.26 33.04
N LYS A 287 -16.05 -0.04 32.62
CA LYS A 287 -15.30 0.17 31.36
C LYS A 287 -13.97 -0.58 31.36
N LYS A 288 -13.26 -0.66 32.50
CA LYS A 288 -11.94 -1.30 32.55
C LYS A 288 -12.02 -2.81 32.35
N GLU A 289 -13.01 -3.44 32.97
CA GLU A 289 -13.27 -4.88 32.86
C GLU A 289 -13.66 -5.25 31.43
N VAL A 290 -14.53 -4.46 30.80
CA VAL A 290 -14.98 -4.69 29.42
C VAL A 290 -13.84 -4.45 28.42
N ALA A 291 -13.09 -3.34 28.56
CA ALA A 291 -11.98 -3.01 27.67
C ALA A 291 -10.88 -4.09 27.68
N ALA A 292 -10.55 -4.66 28.84
CA ALA A 292 -9.57 -5.75 28.94
C ALA A 292 -10.02 -7.02 28.20
N ILE A 293 -11.33 -7.30 28.19
CA ILE A 293 -11.90 -8.42 27.42
C ILE A 293 -11.91 -8.08 25.92
N THR A 294 -12.25 -6.84 25.56
CA THR A 294 -12.27 -6.34 24.18
C THR A 294 -10.88 -6.44 23.55
N GLU A 295 -9.84 -5.97 24.22
CA GLU A 295 -8.45 -6.00 23.71
C GLU A 295 -7.97 -7.42 23.39
N ARG A 296 -8.22 -8.38 24.29
CA ARG A 296 -7.85 -9.79 24.08
C ARG A 296 -8.64 -10.43 22.94
N ALA A 297 -9.91 -10.08 22.79
CA ALA A 297 -10.74 -10.55 21.69
C ALA A 297 -10.27 -9.98 20.33
N MET A 298 -9.91 -8.69 20.28
CA MET A 298 -9.38 -8.04 19.07
C MET A 298 -8.03 -8.63 18.62
N ASN A 299 -7.19 -9.06 19.56
CA ASN A 299 -5.95 -9.81 19.28
C ASN A 299 -6.21 -11.26 18.84
N GLY A 300 -7.47 -11.72 18.89
CA GLY A 300 -7.88 -13.07 18.53
C GLY A 300 -7.40 -14.13 19.52
N GLU A 301 -7.29 -13.77 20.80
CA GLU A 301 -6.98 -14.71 21.90
C GLU A 301 -8.24 -15.38 22.48
N LEU A 302 -9.41 -14.78 22.24
CA LEU A 302 -10.70 -15.24 22.76
C LEU A 302 -11.67 -15.51 21.61
N ASP A 303 -12.54 -16.50 21.80
CA ASP A 303 -13.70 -16.70 20.93
C ASP A 303 -14.61 -15.46 20.97
N PHE A 304 -14.96 -14.94 19.79
CA PHE A 304 -15.70 -13.68 19.66
C PHE A 304 -17.08 -13.77 20.30
N ALA A 305 -17.82 -14.86 20.06
CA ALA A 305 -19.18 -15.02 20.56
C ALA A 305 -19.21 -15.16 22.09
N ALA A 306 -18.28 -15.93 22.66
CA ALA A 306 -18.12 -16.05 24.11
C ALA A 306 -17.71 -14.72 24.75
N SER A 307 -16.74 -14.01 24.17
CA SER A 307 -16.29 -12.70 24.64
C SER A 307 -17.41 -11.64 24.57
N LEU A 308 -18.17 -11.61 23.48
CA LEU A 308 -19.30 -10.70 23.32
C LEU A 308 -20.38 -10.98 24.38
N LYS A 309 -20.77 -12.24 24.58
CA LYS A 309 -21.75 -12.61 25.62
C LYS A 309 -21.29 -12.21 27.02
N ALA A 310 -20.02 -12.42 27.34
CA ALA A 310 -19.45 -12.00 28.62
C ALA A 310 -19.55 -10.49 28.82
N ARG A 311 -19.13 -9.69 27.81
CA ARG A 311 -19.21 -8.22 27.88
C ARG A 311 -20.64 -7.72 27.94
N VAL A 312 -21.54 -8.29 27.14
CA VAL A 312 -22.98 -7.93 27.14
C VAL A 312 -23.63 -8.23 28.50
N SER A 313 -23.24 -9.31 29.18
CA SER A 313 -23.76 -9.64 30.52
C SER A 313 -23.47 -8.55 31.57
N LEU A 314 -22.37 -7.81 31.41
CA LEU A 314 -21.98 -6.69 32.28
C LEU A 314 -22.79 -5.42 32.03
N LEU A 315 -23.55 -5.35 30.93
CA LEU A 315 -24.39 -4.20 30.56
C LEU A 315 -25.80 -4.29 31.16
N LYS A 316 -26.09 -5.30 31.98
CA LYS A 316 -27.40 -5.47 32.61
C LYS A 316 -27.75 -4.27 33.49
N GLY A 317 -28.93 -3.69 33.27
CA GLY A 317 -29.43 -2.52 33.99
C GLY A 317 -29.00 -1.17 33.41
N VAL A 318 -28.21 -1.15 32.33
CA VAL A 318 -27.94 0.09 31.58
C VAL A 318 -29.25 0.63 30.99
N PRO A 319 -29.55 1.94 31.08
CA PRO A 319 -30.72 2.53 30.46
C PRO A 319 -30.80 2.27 28.95
N ALA A 320 -31.98 1.93 28.42
CA ALA A 320 -32.16 1.63 27.00
C ALA A 320 -31.91 2.82 26.06
N ASP A 321 -32.01 4.06 26.59
CA ASP A 321 -31.69 5.29 25.86
C ASP A 321 -30.17 5.56 25.74
N VAL A 322 -29.32 4.62 26.18
CA VAL A 322 -27.86 4.77 26.12
C VAL A 322 -27.34 5.05 24.71
N PHE A 323 -27.94 4.47 23.68
CA PHE A 323 -27.53 4.71 22.29
C PHE A 323 -27.76 6.16 21.87
N GLU A 324 -28.89 6.78 22.26
CA GLU A 324 -29.16 8.19 22.01
C GLU A 324 -28.15 9.10 22.73
N ARG A 325 -27.76 8.71 23.95
CA ARG A 325 -26.74 9.43 24.73
C ARG A 325 -25.32 9.25 24.18
N LEU A 326 -25.07 8.20 23.42
CA LEU A 326 -23.78 7.93 22.78
C LEU A 326 -23.58 8.66 21.46
N LYS A 327 -24.63 8.82 20.64
CA LYS A 327 -24.56 9.54 19.35
C LYS A 327 -23.72 10.83 19.37
N PRO A 328 -23.92 11.79 20.31
CA PRO A 328 -23.12 13.03 20.34
C PRO A 328 -21.67 12.84 20.78
N LYS A 329 -21.31 11.68 21.36
CA LYS A 329 -19.95 11.34 21.81
C LYS A 329 -19.15 10.57 20.77
N ILE A 330 -19.83 9.94 19.80
CA ILE A 330 -19.17 9.16 18.75
C ILE A 330 -18.42 10.10 17.81
N VAL A 331 -17.16 9.75 17.54
CA VAL A 331 -16.31 10.49 16.62
C VAL A 331 -16.12 9.62 15.39
N ILE A 332 -16.68 10.07 14.27
CA ILE A 332 -16.48 9.44 12.96
C ILE A 332 -15.01 9.59 12.56
N THR A 333 -14.43 8.52 12.03
CA THR A 333 -13.04 8.50 11.56
C THR A 333 -12.82 9.57 10.50
N PRO A 334 -11.76 10.40 10.61
CA PRO A 334 -11.55 11.47 9.64
C PRO A 334 -11.44 10.91 8.23
N GLY A 335 -12.06 11.56 7.24
CA GLY A 335 -12.10 11.08 5.87
C GLY A 335 -13.18 10.06 5.56
N ALA A 336 -13.86 9.47 6.55
CA ALA A 336 -14.89 8.46 6.31
C ALA A 336 -16.11 9.05 5.59
N LYS A 337 -16.54 10.27 5.95
CA LYS A 337 -17.66 10.97 5.28
C LYS A 337 -17.33 11.24 3.81
N GLU A 338 -16.14 11.74 3.54
CA GLU A 338 -15.63 12.04 2.21
C GLU A 338 -15.46 10.78 1.38
N LEU A 339 -14.89 9.72 1.96
CA LEU A 339 -14.76 8.41 1.34
C LEU A 339 -16.14 7.89 0.90
N CYS A 340 -17.11 7.85 1.82
CA CYS A 340 -18.45 7.38 1.51
C CYS A 340 -19.11 8.23 0.40
N LYS A 341 -18.98 9.58 0.47
CA LYS A 341 -19.47 10.48 -0.60
C LYS A 341 -18.87 10.14 -1.96
N CYS A 342 -17.55 9.97 -2.05
CA CYS A 342 -16.87 9.58 -3.28
C CYS A 342 -17.36 8.23 -3.81
N LEU A 343 -17.40 7.21 -2.96
CA LEU A 343 -17.82 5.86 -3.36
C LEU A 343 -19.28 5.83 -3.82
N LYS A 344 -20.20 6.54 -3.15
CA LYS A 344 -21.60 6.66 -3.59
C LYS A 344 -21.70 7.29 -4.97
N ARG A 345 -20.95 8.36 -5.24
CA ARG A 345 -20.92 9.02 -6.56
C ARG A 345 -20.34 8.13 -7.67
N LEU A 346 -19.44 7.21 -7.31
CA LEU A 346 -18.93 6.17 -8.22
C LEU A 346 -19.89 4.97 -8.40
N GLY A 347 -21.06 4.99 -7.75
CA GLY A 347 -22.07 3.95 -7.86
C GLY A 347 -21.82 2.72 -6.99
N PHE A 348 -21.08 2.87 -5.88
CA PHE A 348 -20.91 1.77 -4.93
C PHE A 348 -22.18 1.56 -4.10
N THR A 349 -22.50 0.30 -3.84
CA THR A 349 -23.27 -0.09 -2.67
C THR A 349 -22.34 -0.07 -1.46
N LEU A 350 -22.77 0.54 -0.36
CA LEU A 350 -21.98 0.63 0.87
C LEU A 350 -22.70 -0.09 2.01
N ALA A 351 -21.96 -0.82 2.84
CA ALA A 351 -22.52 -1.48 4.01
C ALA A 351 -21.59 -1.41 5.22
N VAL A 352 -22.17 -1.39 6.42
CA VAL A 352 -21.45 -1.61 7.67
C VAL A 352 -21.80 -2.98 8.25
N LEU A 353 -20.78 -3.76 8.59
CA LEU A 353 -20.86 -5.11 9.14
C LEU A 353 -20.11 -5.13 10.48
N SER A 354 -20.84 -4.96 11.58
CA SER A 354 -20.25 -4.66 12.88
C SER A 354 -20.51 -5.73 13.94
N GLY A 355 -19.50 -5.95 14.80
CA GLY A 355 -19.65 -6.69 16.05
C GLY A 355 -20.32 -5.90 17.18
N GLY A 356 -20.55 -4.61 16.99
CA GLY A 356 -21.27 -3.71 17.88
C GLY A 356 -22.79 -3.90 17.81
N PHE A 357 -23.55 -2.81 17.90
CA PHE A 357 -25.00 -2.88 18.11
C PHE A 357 -25.83 -2.14 17.06
N GLN A 358 -26.97 -2.74 16.68
CA GLN A 358 -27.81 -2.29 15.56
C GLN A 358 -28.26 -0.82 15.65
N PRO A 359 -28.78 -0.29 16.78
CA PRO A 359 -29.29 1.08 16.81
C PRO A 359 -28.24 2.13 16.45
N LEU A 360 -26.98 1.89 16.81
CA LEU A 360 -25.89 2.81 16.47
C LEU A 360 -25.38 2.58 15.04
N ALA A 361 -25.34 1.33 14.58
CA ALA A 361 -24.99 1.01 13.20
C ALA A 361 -25.97 1.66 12.20
N ASP A 362 -27.28 1.64 12.50
CA ASP A 362 -28.31 2.29 11.68
C ASP A 362 -28.14 3.82 11.67
N TRP A 363 -27.86 4.43 12.83
CA TRP A 363 -27.60 5.86 12.92
C TRP A 363 -26.35 6.24 12.10
N LEU A 364 -25.26 5.50 12.25
CA LEU A 364 -24.02 5.75 11.52
C LEU A 364 -24.19 5.55 10.02
N ALA A 365 -24.98 4.54 9.61
CA ALA A 365 -25.35 4.34 8.21
C ALA A 365 -26.09 5.55 7.64
N GLY A 366 -27.00 6.17 8.41
CA GLY A 366 -27.63 7.42 8.05
C GLY A 366 -26.64 8.58 7.90
N GLU A 367 -25.73 8.76 8.86
CA GLU A 367 -24.71 9.83 8.86
C GLU A 367 -23.71 9.73 7.70
N LEU A 368 -23.40 8.50 7.26
CA LEU A 368 -22.43 8.22 6.19
C LEU A 368 -23.07 7.91 4.83
N GLY A 369 -24.40 7.80 4.75
CA GLY A 369 -25.12 7.43 3.53
C GLY A 369 -24.86 5.99 3.09
N LEU A 370 -24.73 5.05 4.03
CA LEU A 370 -24.59 3.62 3.74
C LEU A 370 -25.95 3.01 3.37
N ASP A 371 -25.93 2.02 2.48
CA ASP A 371 -27.16 1.36 2.00
C ASP A 371 -27.65 0.24 2.93
N HIS A 372 -26.73 -0.32 3.72
CA HIS A 372 -27.01 -1.47 4.60
C HIS A 372 -26.24 -1.37 5.92
N ALA A 373 -26.87 -1.80 7.01
CA ALA A 373 -26.26 -1.89 8.33
C ALA A 373 -26.63 -3.22 9.00
N PHE A 374 -25.62 -3.96 9.44
CA PHE A 374 -25.79 -5.23 10.14
C PHE A 374 -24.91 -5.25 11.39
N ALA A 375 -25.53 -5.43 12.55
CA ALA A 375 -24.85 -5.55 13.83
C ALA A 375 -25.66 -6.43 14.82
N ASN A 376 -25.16 -6.58 16.05
CA ASN A 376 -25.81 -7.39 17.07
C ASN A 376 -27.00 -6.64 17.70
N HIS A 377 -27.98 -7.40 18.19
CA HIS A 377 -29.18 -6.88 18.81
C HIS A 377 -29.16 -7.16 20.32
N LEU A 378 -29.28 -6.12 21.14
CA LEU A 378 -29.43 -6.24 22.59
C LEU A 378 -30.91 -6.33 22.97
N VAL A 379 -31.22 -7.14 23.97
CA VAL A 379 -32.57 -7.21 24.53
C VAL A 379 -32.76 -6.11 25.57
N SER A 380 -33.79 -5.29 25.37
CA SER A 380 -34.29 -4.32 26.37
C SER A 380 -35.53 -4.86 27.05
N ASP A 381 -35.65 -4.63 28.36
CA ASP A 381 -36.89 -4.89 29.10
C ASP A 381 -37.78 -3.63 29.07
N ASP A 382 -38.91 -3.73 28.39
CA ASP A 382 -39.89 -2.64 28.25
C ASP A 382 -40.41 -2.12 29.60
N LYS A 383 -40.48 -2.98 30.62
CA LYS A 383 -41.01 -2.60 31.93
C LYS A 383 -40.05 -1.73 32.71
N THR A 384 -38.75 -2.02 32.64
CA THR A 384 -37.71 -1.27 33.35
C THR A 384 -37.05 -0.21 32.48
N SER A 385 -37.25 -0.24 31.16
CA SER A 385 -36.52 0.58 30.18
C SER A 385 -35.00 0.43 30.31
N THR A 386 -34.54 -0.78 30.62
CA THR A 386 -33.11 -1.11 30.77
C THR A 386 -32.71 -2.32 29.92
N LEU A 387 -31.42 -2.43 29.60
CA LEU A 387 -30.84 -3.59 28.92
C LEU A 387 -30.83 -4.80 29.87
N THR A 388 -31.24 -5.97 29.37
CA THR A 388 -31.29 -7.21 30.16
C THR A 388 -29.92 -7.84 30.40
N GLY A 389 -28.93 -7.46 29.60
CA GLY A 389 -27.61 -8.11 29.53
C GLY A 389 -27.58 -9.35 28.65
N GLU A 390 -28.55 -9.50 27.74
CA GLU A 390 -28.64 -10.62 26.80
C GLU A 390 -28.69 -10.12 25.34
N LEU A 391 -28.23 -10.96 24.43
CA LEU A 391 -28.37 -10.77 22.98
C LEU A 391 -29.71 -11.36 22.53
N ASP A 392 -30.36 -10.72 21.55
CA ASP A 392 -31.62 -11.21 21.01
C ASP A 392 -31.39 -12.51 20.21
N ALA A 393 -31.95 -13.61 20.70
CA ALA A 393 -31.82 -14.94 20.10
C ALA A 393 -32.53 -15.07 18.74
N ALA A 394 -33.41 -14.13 18.36
CA ALA A 394 -34.02 -14.10 17.03
C ALA A 394 -33.01 -13.72 15.94
N TYR A 395 -31.91 -13.05 16.31
CA TYR A 395 -30.90 -12.58 15.37
C TYR A 395 -29.58 -13.36 15.55
N PRO A 396 -28.96 -13.84 14.47
CA PRO A 396 -27.64 -14.46 14.56
C PRO A 396 -26.57 -13.44 14.96
N ILE A 397 -25.64 -13.86 15.82
CA ILE A 397 -24.50 -13.04 16.24
C ILE A 397 -23.63 -12.70 15.02
N VAL A 398 -23.28 -11.44 14.85
CA VAL A 398 -22.39 -10.95 13.80
C VAL A 398 -20.93 -11.19 14.20
N ASP A 399 -20.51 -12.45 14.10
CA ASP A 399 -19.14 -12.90 14.30
C ASP A 399 -18.33 -12.91 12.99
N SER A 400 -17.13 -13.50 13.02
CA SER A 400 -16.17 -13.47 11.92
C SER A 400 -16.70 -14.18 10.67
N ALA A 401 -17.30 -15.36 10.88
CA ALA A 401 -17.89 -16.14 9.81
C ALA A 401 -19.15 -15.45 9.27
N HIS A 402 -19.94 -14.83 10.13
CA HIS A 402 -21.14 -14.14 9.74
C HIS A 402 -20.84 -12.84 8.97
N LYS A 403 -19.82 -12.05 9.35
CA LYS A 403 -19.35 -10.90 8.54
C LYS A 403 -18.96 -11.33 7.13
N GLN A 404 -18.20 -12.41 7.00
CA GLN A 404 -17.85 -12.99 5.70
C GLN A 404 -19.09 -13.42 4.91
N ALA A 405 -20.02 -14.12 5.55
CA ALA A 405 -21.27 -14.57 4.92
C ALA A 405 -22.15 -13.41 4.47
N LEU A 406 -22.23 -12.32 5.25
CA LEU A 406 -22.96 -11.09 4.90
C LEU A 406 -22.35 -10.42 3.68
N LEU A 407 -21.01 -10.31 3.59
CA LEU A 407 -20.33 -9.81 2.39
C LEU A 407 -20.71 -10.63 1.15
N ILE A 408 -20.64 -11.97 1.24
CA ILE A 408 -20.95 -12.86 0.12
C ILE A 408 -22.43 -12.76 -0.26
N SER A 409 -23.32 -12.74 0.73
CA SER A 409 -24.77 -12.63 0.55
C SER A 409 -25.13 -11.32 -0.14
N LEU A 410 -24.60 -10.21 0.35
CA LEU A 410 -24.86 -8.88 -0.20
C LEU A 410 -24.30 -8.74 -1.62
N ALA A 411 -23.09 -9.24 -1.87
CA ALA A 411 -22.51 -9.28 -3.21
C ALA A 411 -23.41 -10.08 -4.17
N LYS A 412 -23.92 -11.24 -3.74
CA LYS A 412 -24.83 -12.06 -4.54
C LYS A 412 -26.18 -11.38 -4.78
N GLU A 413 -26.78 -10.77 -3.76
CA GLU A 413 -28.05 -10.03 -3.87
C GLU A 413 -27.94 -8.90 -4.89
N LYS A 414 -26.86 -8.11 -4.81
CA LYS A 414 -26.61 -6.98 -5.72
C LYS A 414 -26.01 -7.41 -7.07
N LYS A 415 -25.80 -8.71 -7.30
CA LYS A 415 -25.19 -9.27 -8.51
C LYS A 415 -23.78 -8.70 -8.81
N ILE A 416 -23.01 -8.49 -7.75
CA ILE A 416 -21.64 -7.98 -7.80
C ILE A 416 -20.67 -9.16 -7.62
N PRO A 417 -19.79 -9.46 -8.58
CA PRO A 417 -18.71 -10.44 -8.41
C PRO A 417 -17.82 -10.08 -7.23
N LEU A 418 -17.31 -11.07 -6.49
CA LEU A 418 -16.40 -10.85 -5.36
C LEU A 418 -15.14 -10.04 -5.75
N ALA A 419 -14.65 -10.18 -6.99
CA ALA A 419 -13.52 -9.37 -7.49
C ALA A 419 -13.79 -7.85 -7.47
N GLN A 420 -15.07 -7.44 -7.56
CA GLN A 420 -15.51 -6.04 -7.50
C GLN A 420 -15.90 -5.60 -6.08
N THR A 421 -15.62 -6.39 -5.04
CA THR A 421 -15.86 -5.98 -3.65
C THR A 421 -14.59 -5.39 -3.02
N MET A 422 -14.80 -4.56 -2.01
CA MET A 422 -13.81 -4.02 -1.10
C MET A 422 -14.30 -4.24 0.33
N ALA A 423 -13.39 -4.59 1.23
CA ALA A 423 -13.68 -4.71 2.66
C ALA A 423 -12.63 -3.95 3.46
N VAL A 424 -13.05 -3.27 4.52
CA VAL A 424 -12.20 -2.49 5.40
C VAL A 424 -12.52 -2.83 6.85
N GLY A 425 -11.49 -3.11 7.64
CA GLY A 425 -11.64 -3.44 9.06
C GLY A 425 -10.31 -3.40 9.79
N ASP A 426 -10.34 -3.49 11.12
CA ASP A 426 -9.17 -3.34 11.99
C ASP A 426 -8.93 -4.57 12.89
N GLY A 427 -9.96 -5.39 13.12
CA GLY A 427 -9.98 -6.45 14.12
C GLY A 427 -9.76 -7.86 13.56
N ALA A 428 -9.35 -8.80 14.41
CA ALA A 428 -9.19 -10.20 14.02
C ALA A 428 -10.49 -10.83 13.49
N ASN A 429 -11.63 -10.29 13.92
CA ASN A 429 -12.96 -10.68 13.46
C ASN A 429 -13.18 -10.41 11.96
N ASP A 430 -12.46 -9.45 11.38
CA ASP A 430 -12.63 -9.04 9.99
C ASP A 430 -11.78 -9.87 9.02
N ILE A 431 -10.78 -10.60 9.50
CA ILE A 431 -9.81 -11.30 8.65
C ILE A 431 -10.48 -12.16 7.56
N PRO A 432 -11.51 -13.00 7.84
CA PRO A 432 -12.18 -13.77 6.79
C PRO A 432 -12.90 -12.90 5.76
N MET A 433 -13.53 -11.80 6.20
CA MET A 433 -14.18 -10.82 5.31
C MET A 433 -13.13 -10.14 4.41
N LEU A 434 -12.01 -9.69 5.00
CA LEU A 434 -10.90 -9.06 4.28
C LEU A 434 -10.28 -10.00 3.24
N LYS A 435 -10.05 -11.27 3.59
CA LYS A 435 -9.50 -12.27 2.66
C LYS A 435 -10.47 -12.64 1.53
N THR A 436 -11.77 -12.50 1.75
CA THR A 436 -12.80 -12.86 0.76
C THR A 436 -13.08 -11.74 -0.24
N ALA A 437 -12.93 -10.49 0.19
CA ALA A 437 -13.15 -9.35 -0.68
C ALA A 437 -12.14 -9.30 -1.82
N GLY A 438 -12.55 -8.77 -2.98
CA GLY A 438 -11.63 -8.51 -4.09
C GLY A 438 -10.54 -7.48 -3.77
N LEU A 439 -10.68 -6.76 -2.65
CA LEU A 439 -9.62 -5.98 -1.99
C LEU A 439 -9.99 -5.87 -0.51
N GLY A 440 -9.31 -6.62 0.36
CA GLY A 440 -9.41 -6.45 1.81
C GLY A 440 -8.30 -5.54 2.33
N VAL A 441 -8.66 -4.46 3.00
CA VAL A 441 -7.72 -3.50 3.60
C VAL A 441 -7.85 -3.50 5.11
N ALA A 442 -6.75 -3.85 5.78
CA ALA A 442 -6.55 -3.64 7.20
C ALA A 442 -6.29 -2.15 7.45
N TRP A 443 -7.28 -1.41 7.94
CA TRP A 443 -7.17 0.03 8.19
C TRP A 443 -6.74 0.28 9.63
N LYS A 444 -5.54 0.83 9.84
CA LYS A 444 -4.94 1.09 11.18
C LYS A 444 -5.13 -0.09 12.16
N ALA A 445 -5.04 -1.29 11.60
CA ALA A 445 -5.47 -2.52 12.26
C ALA A 445 -4.45 -3.00 13.30
N LYS A 446 -4.80 -3.99 14.11
CA LYS A 446 -3.83 -4.64 15.00
C LYS A 446 -2.81 -5.48 14.21
N SER A 447 -1.62 -5.71 14.78
CA SER A 447 -0.50 -6.37 14.09
C SER A 447 -0.88 -7.73 13.47
N LYS A 448 -1.70 -8.53 14.16
CA LYS A 448 -2.19 -9.81 13.63
C LYS A 448 -2.98 -9.65 12.33
N VAL A 449 -3.88 -8.67 12.29
CA VAL A 449 -4.73 -8.39 11.13
C VAL A 449 -3.89 -7.84 9.98
N GLN A 450 -2.95 -6.95 10.27
CA GLN A 450 -2.02 -6.41 9.26
C GLN A 450 -1.16 -7.50 8.59
N MET A 451 -0.82 -8.57 9.31
CA MET A 451 -0.05 -9.69 8.77
C MET A 451 -0.90 -10.65 7.92
N GLU A 452 -2.20 -10.71 8.19
CA GLU A 452 -3.12 -11.65 7.53
C GLU A 452 -3.91 -11.04 6.37
N ALA A 453 -4.19 -9.74 6.42
CA ALA A 453 -4.95 -9.04 5.39
C ALA A 453 -4.17 -8.94 4.06
N PRO A 454 -4.87 -8.92 2.91
CA PRO A 454 -4.23 -8.72 1.59
C PRO A 454 -3.52 -7.38 1.44
N ALA A 455 -4.06 -6.34 2.07
CA ALA A 455 -3.49 -5.00 2.11
C ALA A 455 -3.61 -4.44 3.52
N ARG A 456 -2.67 -3.55 3.89
CA ARG A 456 -2.74 -2.75 5.11
C ARG A 456 -2.52 -1.30 4.76
N LEU A 457 -3.28 -0.42 5.41
CA LEU A 457 -3.09 1.02 5.32
C LEU A 457 -3.14 1.57 6.76
N ASN A 458 -1.97 1.74 7.37
CA ASN A 458 -1.86 2.38 8.69
C ASN A 458 -1.56 3.88 8.57
N ILE A 459 -1.25 4.31 7.35
CA ILE A 459 -0.80 5.65 7.00
C ILE A 459 -1.98 6.57 6.72
N GLY A 460 -1.81 7.83 7.10
CA GLY A 460 -2.72 8.90 6.72
C GLY A 460 -3.65 9.28 7.87
N GLU A 461 -3.94 10.57 7.93
CA GLU A 461 -4.92 11.10 8.88
C GLU A 461 -6.35 10.82 8.42
N SER A 462 -6.54 10.55 7.12
CA SER A 462 -7.83 10.48 6.46
C SER A 462 -8.07 9.12 5.82
N MET A 463 -9.18 8.49 6.18
CA MET A 463 -9.69 7.27 5.55
C MET A 463 -10.00 7.48 4.05
N LEU A 464 -10.10 8.72 3.59
CA LEU A 464 -10.18 9.06 2.17
C LEU A 464 -9.03 8.46 1.36
N ASP A 465 -7.83 8.26 1.94
CA ASP A 465 -6.68 7.70 1.22
C ASP A 465 -6.96 6.32 0.59
N LEU A 466 -7.99 5.60 1.07
CA LEU A 466 -8.45 4.35 0.46
C LEU A 466 -8.90 4.50 -1.00
N VAL A 467 -9.37 5.68 -1.44
CA VAL A 467 -9.81 5.86 -2.84
C VAL A 467 -8.64 5.85 -3.83
N TYR A 468 -7.41 6.14 -3.39
CA TYR A 468 -6.22 6.03 -4.24
C TYR A 468 -5.96 4.57 -4.67
N LEU A 469 -6.42 3.58 -3.89
CA LEU A 469 -6.33 2.16 -4.26
C LEU A 469 -7.20 1.82 -5.46
N LEU A 470 -8.24 2.61 -5.74
CA LEU A 470 -9.06 2.52 -6.95
C LEU A 470 -8.38 3.17 -8.16
N GLY A 471 -7.18 3.76 -7.97
CA GLY A 471 -6.39 4.41 -9.01
C GLY A 471 -6.86 5.83 -9.36
N LEU A 472 -7.62 6.47 -8.48
CA LEU A 472 -8.07 7.85 -8.65
C LEU A 472 -6.95 8.84 -8.33
N THR A 473 -6.91 9.97 -9.04
CA THR A 473 -6.03 11.10 -8.73
C THR A 473 -6.70 12.07 -7.77
N LYS A 474 -5.93 12.92 -7.10
CA LYS A 474 -6.43 13.98 -6.21
C LYS A 474 -7.44 14.89 -6.92
N GLU A 475 -7.19 15.22 -8.19
CA GLU A 475 -8.12 16.02 -9.01
C GLU A 475 -9.46 15.31 -9.22
N GLU A 476 -9.44 14.01 -9.53
CA GLU A 476 -10.66 13.20 -9.67
C GLU A 476 -11.41 13.08 -8.34
N ILE A 477 -10.70 13.00 -7.22
CA ILE A 477 -11.28 12.99 -5.87
C ILE A 477 -11.95 14.33 -5.59
N ASP A 478 -11.29 15.44 -5.90
CA ASP A 478 -11.85 16.78 -5.70
C ASP A 478 -13.08 17.00 -6.58
N GLN A 479 -13.10 16.49 -7.81
CA GLN A 479 -14.30 16.47 -8.66
C GLN A 479 -15.43 15.61 -8.08
N LEU A 480 -15.10 14.48 -7.45
CA LEU A 480 -16.09 13.65 -6.75
C LEU A 480 -16.56 14.28 -5.44
N LEU A 481 -15.85 15.24 -4.86
CA LEU A 481 -16.25 15.93 -3.63
C LEU A 481 -16.93 17.27 -3.91
N SER A 482 -16.66 17.91 -5.05
CA SER A 482 -17.31 19.15 -5.48
C SER A 482 -18.80 18.93 -5.68
N ASP A 483 -19.64 19.74 -5.04
CA ASP A 483 -21.10 19.68 -5.20
C ASP A 483 -21.52 19.86 -6.66
#